data_AF-A0AAJ3B1V8-F1
#
_entry.id   AF-A0AAJ3B1V8-F1
#
_cell.length_a   1.000
_cell.length_b   1.000
_cell.length_c   1.000
_cell.angle_alpha   90.00
_cell.angle_beta   90.00
_cell.angle_gamma   90.00
#
_symmetry.space_group_name_H-M   'P 1'
#
loop_
_entity.id
_entity.type
_entity.pdbx_description
1 polymer ?
#
loop_
_entity_poly.entity_id
_entity_poly.type
_entity_poly.pdbx_seq_one_letter_code
_entity_poly.pdbx_strand_id
1 'polypeptide(L)'
;MRPVMTMKTIHDSLGRRLEGLDDDREGKFHGWGSGYEEFESGPGNYTVAIVEFPDGKVDTVMPYLIRFLDSDDANNEALDYALANPIVIG
;
A
#
# COMPACT_ATOMS: atom_id res chain seq x y z
N MET A 1 8.34 -13.41 1.69
CA MET A 1 8.03 -11.99 1.97
C MET A 1 6.54 -11.80 1.82
N ARG A 2 5.93 -10.95 2.65
CA ARG A 2 4.47 -10.79 2.69
C ARG A 2 4.00 -9.96 1.48
N PRO A 3 2.93 -10.35 0.78
CA PRO A 3 2.36 -9.55 -0.31
C PRO A 3 1.69 -8.30 0.25
N VAL A 4 1.85 -7.19 -0.46
CA VAL A 4 1.29 -5.89 -0.08
C VAL A 4 0.70 -5.18 -1.29
N MET A 5 -0.31 -4.35 -1.03
CA MET A 5 -0.82 -3.34 -1.95
C MET A 5 -0.35 -1.97 -1.47
N THR A 6 0.31 -1.20 -2.35
CA THR A 6 0.55 0.22 -2.12
C THR A 6 -0.67 1.02 -2.53
N MET A 7 -0.90 2.13 -1.84
CA MET A 7 -2.06 2.98 -2.05
C MET A 7 -1.64 4.39 -2.44
N LYS A 8 -2.51 5.09 -3.16
CA LYS A 8 -2.33 6.49 -3.57
C LYS A 8 -3.52 7.34 -3.20
N THR A 9 -3.30 8.64 -3.09
CA THR A 9 -4.38 9.61 -2.94
C THR A 9 -5.21 9.70 -4.21
N ILE A 10 -6.53 9.73 -4.04
CA ILE A 10 -7.47 9.90 -5.13
C ILE A 10 -7.52 11.37 -5.54
N HIS A 11 -7.54 11.62 -6.84
CA HIS A 11 -7.74 12.95 -7.42
C HIS A 11 -8.91 12.91 -8.39
N ASP A 12 -9.71 13.97 -8.43
CA ASP A 12 -10.74 14.14 -9.45
C ASP A 12 -10.16 14.61 -10.80
N SER A 13 -11.02 14.76 -11.81
CA SER A 13 -10.63 15.20 -13.14
C SER A 13 -10.05 16.61 -13.20
N LEU A 14 -10.22 17.41 -12.13
CA LEU A 14 -9.67 18.75 -11.98
C LEU A 14 -8.39 18.74 -11.12
N GLY A 15 -7.92 17.57 -10.70
CA GLY A 15 -6.73 17.41 -9.86
C GLY A 15 -6.95 17.73 -8.39
N ARG A 16 -8.19 17.85 -7.91
CA ARG A 16 -8.48 18.07 -6.49
C ARG A 16 -8.42 16.73 -5.75
N ARG A 17 -7.76 16.73 -4.60
CA ARG A 17 -7.68 15.55 -3.73
C ARG A 17 -9.06 15.21 -3.17
N LEU A 18 -9.46 13.94 -3.30
CA LEU A 18 -10.68 13.40 -2.72
C LEU A 18 -10.37 12.69 -1.39
N GLU A 19 -11.42 12.40 -0.63
CA GLU A 19 -11.34 11.58 0.58
C GLU A 19 -11.06 10.11 0.21
N GLY A 20 -10.23 9.46 1.02
CA GLY A 20 -9.85 8.06 0.81
C GLY A 20 -8.53 7.87 0.05
N LEU A 21 -8.22 6.59 -0.16
CA LEU A 21 -7.06 6.10 -0.89
C LEU A 21 -7.53 5.07 -1.91
N ASP A 22 -6.78 4.95 -3.01
CA ASP A 22 -7.01 3.95 -4.06
C ASP A 22 -5.82 3.02 -4.17
N ASP A 23 -6.07 1.81 -4.65
CA ASP A 23 -5.03 0.82 -4.91
C ASP A 23 -4.11 1.36 -6.03
N ASP A 24 -2.79 1.16 -5.86
CA ASP A 24 -1.80 1.64 -6.81
C ASP A 24 -1.00 0.49 -7.44
N ARG A 25 -0.31 -0.30 -6.62
CA ARG A 25 0.57 -1.36 -7.12
C ARG A 25 0.81 -2.44 -6.07
N GLU A 26 0.82 -3.70 -6.52
CA GLU A 26 1.22 -4.82 -5.68
C GLU A 26 2.76 -4.96 -5.57
N GLY A 27 3.22 -5.39 -4.40
CA GLY A 27 4.64 -5.64 -4.15
C GLY A 27 4.88 -6.65 -3.02
N LYS A 28 6.14 -6.80 -2.64
CA LYS A 28 6.59 -7.64 -1.52
C LYS A 28 7.16 -6.77 -0.42
N PHE A 29 6.73 -6.98 0.82
CA PHE A 29 7.25 -6.29 1.99
C PHE A 29 8.56 -6.92 2.46
N HIS A 30 9.63 -6.13 2.49
CA HIS A 30 10.96 -6.55 2.96
C HIS A 30 11.14 -6.29 4.45
N GLY A 31 10.57 -5.19 4.95
CA GLY A 31 10.73 -4.77 6.33
C GLY A 31 10.45 -3.29 6.54
N TRP A 32 10.62 -2.85 7.78
CA TRP A 32 10.57 -1.45 8.15
C TRP A 32 11.97 -0.82 8.06
N GLY A 33 12.02 0.44 7.64
CA GLY A 33 13.23 1.26 7.59
C GLY A 33 13.03 2.63 8.23
N SER A 34 14.11 3.40 8.28
CA SER A 34 14.10 4.80 8.71
C SER A 34 14.35 5.69 7.50
N GLY A 35 13.33 6.45 7.09
CA GLY A 35 13.49 7.61 6.24
C GLY A 35 13.99 8.80 7.06
N TYR A 36 14.48 9.82 6.36
CA TYR A 36 14.86 11.09 6.96
C TYR A 36 14.43 12.26 6.07
N GLU A 37 14.20 13.40 6.69
CA GLU A 37 13.96 14.68 6.02
C GLU A 37 14.81 15.75 6.74
N GLU A 38 15.51 16.57 5.96
CA GLU A 38 16.34 17.65 6.50
C GLU A 38 15.48 18.89 6.73
N PHE A 39 15.50 19.40 7.96
CA PHE A 39 14.89 20.67 8.32
C PHE A 39 15.96 21.66 8.80
N GLU A 40 15.60 22.94 8.86
CA GLU A 40 16.49 23.99 9.39
C GLU A 40 16.93 23.72 10.84
N SER A 41 16.10 23.02 11.63
CA SER A 41 16.40 22.63 13.02
C SER A 41 17.16 21.31 13.16
N GLY A 42 17.47 20.65 12.05
CA GLY A 42 18.14 19.35 11.99
C GLY A 42 17.31 18.26 11.30
N PRO A 43 17.83 17.03 11.24
CA PRO A 43 17.16 15.92 10.55
C PRO A 43 16.00 15.36 11.39
N GLY A 44 14.82 15.25 10.77
CA GLY A 44 13.69 14.48 11.29
C GLY A 44 13.66 13.10 10.66
N ASN A 45 13.59 12.04 11.48
CA ASN A 45 13.46 10.66 10.99
C ASN A 45 12.01 10.20 11.07
N TYR A 46 11.61 9.33 10.15
CA TYR A 46 10.28 8.72 10.14
C TYR A 46 10.36 7.26 9.67
N THR A 47 9.38 6.45 10.08
CA THR A 47 9.32 5.04 9.69
C THR A 47 8.76 4.89 8.29
N VAL A 48 9.37 4.02 7.48
CA VAL A 48 8.90 3.66 6.13
C VAL A 48 8.83 2.14 5.96
N ALA A 49 7.92 1.65 5.14
CA ALA A 49 7.96 0.30 4.62
C ALA A 49 8.94 0.22 3.44
N ILE A 50 9.72 -0.85 3.36
CA ILE A 50 10.58 -1.16 2.21
C ILE A 50 9.86 -2.22 1.36
N VAL A 51 9.57 -1.88 0.11
CA VAL A 51 8.76 -2.71 -0.81
C VAL A 51 9.53 -2.97 -2.10
N GLU A 52 9.61 -4.24 -2.51
CA GLU A 52 10.11 -4.65 -3.83
C GLU A 52 8.93 -4.91 -4.78
N PHE A 53 8.98 -4.30 -5.96
CA PHE A 53 7.98 -4.44 -7.01
C PHE A 53 8.37 -5.50 -8.05
N PRO A 54 7.42 -5.99 -8.87
CA PRO A 54 7.68 -7.03 -9.87
C PRO A 54 8.74 -6.69 -10.92
N ASP A 55 9.01 -5.40 -11.16
CA ASP A 55 10.07 -4.91 -12.04
C ASP A 55 11.47 -4.90 -11.38
N GLY A 56 11.57 -5.39 -10.14
CA GLY A 56 12.80 -5.43 -9.35
C GLY A 56 13.13 -4.09 -8.67
N LYS A 57 12.30 -3.06 -8.83
CA LYS A 57 12.49 -1.78 -8.13
C LYS A 57 12.18 -1.97 -6.64
N VAL A 58 13.05 -1.43 -5.79
CA VAL A 58 12.80 -1.30 -4.35
C VAL A 58 12.52 0.16 -4.03
N ASP A 59 11.45 0.43 -3.29
CA ASP A 59 11.06 1.78 -2.89
C ASP A 59 10.64 1.85 -1.42
N THR A 60 10.63 3.06 -0.87
CA THR A 60 10.13 3.35 0.47
C THR A 60 8.71 3.87 0.41
N VAL A 61 7.80 3.25 1.17
CA VAL A 61 6.38 3.59 1.21
C VAL A 61 5.98 4.03 2.61
N MET A 62 5.19 5.09 2.71
CA MET A 62 4.70 5.55 4.02
C MET A 62 3.81 4.47 4.68
N PRO A 63 3.85 4.30 6.03
CA PRO A 63 3.09 3.24 6.70
C PRO A 63 1.57 3.30 6.47
N TYR A 64 1.01 4.48 6.20
CA TYR A 64 -0.42 4.67 5.91
C TYR A 64 -0.78 4.44 4.43
N LEU A 65 0.18 4.15 3.56
CA LEU A 65 -0.01 3.89 2.13
C LEU A 65 0.28 2.44 1.75
N ILE A 66 0.23 1.50 2.70
CA ILE A 66 0.49 0.09 2.47
C ILE A 66 -0.53 -0.78 3.21
N ARG A 67 -1.02 -1.83 2.54
CA ARG A 67 -1.92 -2.84 3.11
C ARG A 67 -1.34 -4.23 2.84
N PHE A 68 -1.35 -5.10 3.85
CA PHE A 68 -1.00 -6.51 3.67
C PHE A 68 -2.16 -7.25 3.03
N LEU A 69 -1.86 -8.01 1.98
CA LEU A 69 -2.85 -8.79 1.23
C LEU A 69 -3.08 -10.18 1.84
N ASP A 70 -2.29 -10.55 2.85
CA ASP A 70 -2.36 -11.82 3.57
C ASP A 70 -2.90 -11.66 5.01
N SER A 71 -3.57 -10.55 5.32
CA SER A 71 -4.23 -10.35 6.62
C SER A 71 -5.55 -11.11 6.72
N ASP A 72 -6.01 -11.39 7.94
CA ASP A 72 -7.33 -11.99 8.17
C ASP A 72 -8.45 -11.14 7.56
N ASP A 73 -8.37 -9.81 7.68
CA ASP A 73 -9.32 -8.89 7.07
C ASP A 73 -9.32 -9.03 5.53
N ALA A 74 -8.14 -9.07 4.89
CA ALA A 74 -8.05 -9.24 3.44
C ALA A 74 -8.62 -10.60 2.99
N ASN A 75 -8.37 -11.67 3.77
CA ASN A 75 -8.90 -13.00 3.48
C ASN A 75 -10.43 -13.03 3.63
N ASN A 76 -10.97 -12.39 4.66
CA ASN A 76 -12.41 -12.28 4.87
C ASN A 76 -13.09 -11.45 3.77
N GLU A 77 -12.50 -10.31 3.38
CA GLU A 77 -12.99 -9.49 2.26
C GLU A 77 -13.03 -10.29 0.95
N ALA A 78 -11.99 -11.07 0.67
CA ALA A 78 -11.93 -11.93 -0.52
C ALA A 78 -12.99 -13.05 -0.47
N LEU A 79 -13.19 -13.66 0.70
CA LEU A 79 -14.23 -14.67 0.92
C LEU A 79 -15.63 -14.08 0.73
N ASP A 80 -15.91 -12.93 1.34
CA ASP A 80 -17.20 -12.24 1.21
C ASP A 80 -17.49 -11.89 -0.25
N TYR A 81 -16.49 -11.41 -0.99
CA TYR A 81 -16.63 -11.14 -2.42
C TYR A 81 -16.93 -12.40 -3.23
N ALA A 82 -16.22 -13.50 -2.98
CA ALA A 82 -16.42 -14.77 -3.67
C ALA A 82 -17.81 -15.37 -3.39
N LEU A 83 -18.29 -15.26 -2.14
CA LEU A 83 -19.64 -15.67 -1.76
C LEU A 83 -20.72 -14.80 -2.39
N ALA A 84 -20.47 -13.49 -2.55
CA ALA A 84 -21.38 -12.57 -3.21
C ALA A 84 -21.42 -12.74 -4.74
N ASN A 85 -20.37 -13.29 -5.37
CA ASN A 85 -20.23 -13.40 -6.83
C ASN A 85 -19.91 -14.84 -7.30
N PRO A 86 -20.83 -15.81 -7.11
CA PRO A 86 -20.55 -17.23 -7.34
C PRO A 86 -20.29 -17.63 -8.81
N ILE A 87 -20.65 -16.78 -9.78
CA ILE A 87 -20.50 -17.07 -11.22
C ILE A 87 -19.06 -16.84 -11.72
N VAL A 88 -18.22 -16.11 -10.96
CA VAL A 88 -16.84 -15.78 -11.36
C VAL A 88 -15.87 -16.96 -11.14
N ILE A 89 -16.32 -18.05 -10.53
CA ILE A 89 -15.54 -19.27 -10.23
C ILE A 89 -15.85 -20.43 -11.21
N GLY A 90 -16.35 -20.09 -12.41
CA GLY A 90 -16.69 -21.05 -13.49
C GLY A 90 -15.64 -21.13 -14.58
#